data_AF-A0A7U3Q4T0-F1
#
_entry.id   AF-A0A7U3Q4T0-F1
#
_cell.length_a   1.000
_cell.length_b   1.000
_cell.length_c   1.000
_cell.angle_alpha   90.00
_cell.angle_beta   90.00
_cell.angle_gamma   90.00
#
_symmetry.space_group_name_H-M   'P 1'
#
loop_
_entity.id
_entity.type
_entity.pdbx_description
1 polymer ?
#
loop_
_entity_poly.entity_id
_entity_poly.type
_entity_poly.pdbx_seq_one_letter_code
_entity_poly.pdbx_strand_id
1 'polypeptide(L)'
;MPISDKTFSDLKKLGLLARLRYLYILSIFGFILLLNSCSPRPNIQGKGEVFMQGVWNEDAVAFSNKLSNYTQHHFRITCDSIYIDFVTHSKLNLYEDSCYNNGIWKEYAKGVYAVRGDTLSIGATFTWANYKQKISGCYRIGRYEKSFLIKKKSADTLLLESLSDQRQMTLSLKEKITCVQKPL
;
A
#
# COMPACT_ATOMS: atom_id res chain seq x y z
N MET A 1 -47.78 -64.78 36.19
CA MET A 1 -46.52 -64.50 35.46
C MET A 1 -46.63 -63.12 34.82
N PRO A 2 -45.95 -62.07 35.32
CA PRO A 2 -45.95 -60.76 34.69
C PRO A 2 -44.70 -60.62 33.80
N ILE A 3 -44.89 -60.61 32.49
CA ILE A 3 -43.86 -60.27 31.50
C ILE A 3 -44.44 -59.15 30.64
N SER A 4 -44.35 -57.88 31.06
CA SER A 4 -44.77 -56.78 30.16
C SER A 4 -44.22 -55.38 30.42
N ASP A 5 -43.58 -55.07 31.55
CA ASP A 5 -43.21 -53.65 31.83
C ASP A 5 -41.77 -53.26 31.46
N LYS A 6 -40.80 -54.19 31.50
CA LYS A 6 -39.40 -53.86 31.20
C LYS A 6 -39.15 -53.56 29.72
N THR A 7 -39.81 -54.29 28.82
CA THR A 7 -39.66 -54.18 27.37
C THR A 7 -40.14 -52.83 26.81
N PHE A 8 -41.21 -52.26 27.38
CA PHE A 8 -41.76 -50.97 26.92
C PHE A 8 -40.90 -49.76 27.34
N SER A 9 -40.28 -49.83 28.53
CA SER A 9 -39.30 -48.85 29.03
C SER A 9 -38.02 -48.82 28.18
N ASP A 10 -37.50 -50.00 27.81
CA ASP A 10 -36.29 -50.11 26.98
C ASP A 10 -36.54 -49.67 25.52
N LEU A 11 -37.72 -49.91 24.97
CA LEU A 11 -38.13 -49.40 23.64
C LEU A 11 -38.19 -47.87 23.59
N LYS A 12 -38.68 -47.21 24.64
CA LYS A 12 -38.68 -45.73 24.74
C LYS A 12 -37.27 -45.16 24.89
N LYS A 13 -36.40 -45.80 25.66
CA LYS A 13 -34.97 -45.42 25.78
C LYS A 13 -34.24 -45.58 24.45
N LEU A 14 -34.51 -46.65 23.69
CA LEU A 14 -33.95 -46.86 22.35
C LEU A 14 -34.35 -45.73 21.38
N GLY A 15 -35.63 -45.33 21.38
CA GLY A 15 -36.14 -44.24 20.55
C GLY A 15 -35.58 -42.86 20.92
N LEU A 16 -35.38 -42.60 22.22
CA LEU A 16 -34.75 -41.38 22.71
C LEU A 16 -33.27 -41.31 22.31
N LEU A 17 -32.52 -42.40 22.48
CA LEU A 17 -31.12 -42.52 22.06
C LEU A 17 -30.96 -42.35 20.54
N ALA A 18 -31.89 -42.89 19.75
CA ALA A 18 -31.90 -42.70 18.30
C ALA A 18 -32.13 -41.24 17.90
N ARG A 19 -33.04 -40.52 18.57
CA ARG A 19 -33.28 -39.08 18.35
C ARG A 19 -32.08 -38.22 18.75
N LEU A 20 -31.43 -38.52 19.87
CA LEU A 20 -30.19 -37.85 20.30
C LEU A 20 -29.04 -38.08 19.31
N ARG A 21 -28.88 -39.30 18.79
CA ARG A 21 -27.91 -39.61 17.73
C ARG A 21 -28.20 -38.82 16.44
N TYR A 22 -29.46 -38.75 16.03
CA TYR A 22 -29.84 -38.02 14.81
C TYR A 22 -29.59 -36.52 14.93
N LEU A 23 -29.93 -35.91 16.08
CA LEU A 23 -29.63 -34.50 16.38
C LEU A 23 -28.12 -34.22 16.41
N TYR A 24 -27.32 -35.14 16.95
CA TYR A 24 -25.86 -35.02 16.98
C TYR A 24 -25.25 -35.09 15.57
N ILE A 25 -25.75 -36.01 14.73
CA ILE A 25 -25.32 -36.13 13.33
C ILE A 25 -25.72 -34.87 12.54
N LEU A 26 -26.92 -34.33 12.75
CA LEU A 26 -27.37 -33.08 12.12
C LEU A 26 -26.52 -31.88 12.52
N SER A 27 -26.11 -31.80 13.79
CA SER A 27 -25.22 -30.76 14.31
C SER A 27 -23.82 -30.84 13.67
N ILE A 28 -23.24 -32.05 13.60
CA ILE A 28 -21.92 -32.27 12.96
C ILE A 28 -22.00 -31.95 11.47
N PHE A 29 -23.06 -32.38 10.79
CA PHE A 29 -23.25 -32.10 9.36
C PHE A 29 -23.40 -30.59 9.10
N GLY A 30 -24.15 -29.88 9.94
CA GLY A 30 -24.25 -28.42 9.89
C GLY A 30 -22.90 -27.73 10.08
N PHE A 31 -22.07 -28.20 11.02
CA PHE A 31 -20.73 -27.65 11.25
C PHE A 31 -19.79 -27.87 10.06
N ILE A 32 -19.84 -29.03 9.40
CA ILE A 32 -19.03 -29.33 8.20
C ILE A 32 -19.38 -28.41 7.03
N LEU A 33 -20.67 -28.07 6.85
CA LEU A 33 -21.10 -27.15 5.80
C LEU A 33 -20.57 -25.72 6.01
N LEU A 34 -20.44 -25.26 7.26
CA LEU A 34 -19.90 -23.93 7.58
C LEU A 34 -18.38 -23.81 7.33
N LEU A 35 -17.64 -24.92 7.35
CA LEU A 35 -16.20 -24.91 7.05
C LEU A 35 -15.91 -24.70 5.56
N ASN A 36 -16.88 -24.96 4.67
CA ASN A 36 -16.70 -24.83 3.22
C ASN A 36 -16.98 -23.42 2.70
N SER A 37 -17.49 -22.49 3.51
CA SER A 37 -17.77 -21.11 3.07
C SER A 37 -16.56 -20.17 3.16
N CYS A 38 -15.43 -20.62 3.75
CA CYS A 38 -14.24 -19.79 3.90
C CYS A 38 -13.24 -20.04 2.78
N SER A 39 -13.35 -19.29 1.67
CA SER A 39 -12.34 -19.28 0.61
C SER A 39 -11.29 -18.19 0.88
N PRO A 40 -9.98 -18.46 0.74
CA PRO A 40 -8.97 -17.41 0.82
C PRO A 40 -9.22 -16.40 -0.31
N ARG A 41 -9.44 -15.13 0.05
CA ARG A 41 -9.51 -14.07 -0.95
C ARG A 41 -8.10 -13.81 -1.48
N PRO A 42 -7.91 -13.70 -2.79
CA PRO A 42 -6.60 -13.34 -3.34
C PRO A 42 -6.18 -12.01 -2.73
N ASN A 43 -4.91 -11.90 -2.34
CA ASN A 43 -4.34 -10.64 -1.88
C ASN A 43 -4.14 -9.74 -3.10
N ILE A 44 -5.11 -8.88 -3.38
CA ILE A 44 -5.10 -7.99 -4.56
C ILE A 44 -4.53 -6.63 -4.16
N GLN A 45 -3.73 -6.04 -5.03
CA GLN A 45 -3.25 -4.67 -4.91
C GLN A 45 -4.39 -3.69 -4.64
N GLY A 46 -4.20 -2.72 -3.74
CA GLY A 46 -5.18 -1.68 -3.48
C GLY A 46 -5.41 -0.80 -4.71
N LYS A 47 -6.65 -0.31 -4.93
CA LYS A 47 -6.99 0.52 -6.10
C LYS A 47 -6.27 1.87 -6.12
N GLY A 48 -5.88 2.37 -4.95
CA GLY A 48 -5.42 3.75 -4.77
C GLY A 48 -6.49 4.77 -5.13
N GLU A 49 -6.08 6.04 -5.19
CA GLU A 49 -6.96 7.15 -5.53
C GLU A 49 -6.93 7.46 -7.03
N VAL A 50 -8.09 7.65 -7.63
CA VAL A 50 -8.24 7.87 -9.09
C VAL A 50 -7.48 9.09 -9.56
N PHE A 51 -7.51 10.18 -8.78
CA PHE A 51 -6.85 11.44 -9.13
C PHE A 51 -5.32 11.38 -8.99
N MET A 52 -4.78 10.35 -8.34
CA MET A 52 -3.33 10.18 -8.19
C MET A 52 -2.73 9.35 -9.33
N GLN A 53 -3.54 8.64 -10.11
CA GLN A 53 -3.06 7.68 -11.11
C GLN A 53 -2.38 8.37 -12.28
N GLY A 54 -1.07 8.21 -12.41
CA GLY A 54 -0.30 8.84 -13.48
C GLY A 54 1.18 9.04 -13.18
N VAL A 55 1.85 9.66 -14.15
CA VAL A 55 3.20 10.20 -14.02
C VAL A 55 3.08 11.68 -13.73
N TRP A 56 3.61 12.12 -12.60
CA TRP A 56 3.55 13.47 -12.07
C TRP A 56 4.95 14.02 -11.90
N ASN A 57 5.22 15.20 -12.44
CA ASN A 57 6.53 15.84 -12.32
C ASN A 57 6.43 17.17 -11.58
N GLU A 58 7.38 17.39 -10.67
CA GLU A 58 7.66 18.71 -10.13
C GLU A 58 8.47 19.52 -11.16
N ASP A 59 7.76 20.29 -11.99
CA ASP A 59 8.38 21.04 -13.10
C ASP A 59 9.42 22.05 -12.62
N ALA A 60 9.21 22.66 -11.45
CA ALA A 60 10.14 23.60 -10.84
C ALA A 60 10.06 23.57 -9.31
N VAL A 61 11.21 23.71 -8.66
CA VAL A 61 11.30 23.93 -7.21
C VAL A 61 11.36 25.43 -6.94
N ALA A 62 10.51 25.92 -6.04
CA ALA A 62 10.49 27.33 -5.66
C ALA A 62 11.87 27.78 -5.17
N PHE A 63 12.35 28.91 -5.69
CA PHE A 63 13.65 29.52 -5.34
C PHE A 63 14.87 28.63 -5.63
N SER A 64 14.77 27.65 -6.53
CA SER A 64 15.88 26.74 -6.91
C SER A 64 17.19 27.47 -7.23
N ASN A 65 17.13 28.65 -7.84
CA ASN A 65 18.30 29.48 -8.13
C ASN A 65 19.02 30.01 -6.87
N LYS A 66 18.27 30.26 -5.79
CA LYS A 66 18.78 30.75 -4.50
C LYS A 66 19.15 29.64 -3.53
N LEU A 67 18.67 28.42 -3.75
CA LEU A 67 18.97 27.28 -2.89
C LEU A 67 20.38 26.73 -3.18
N SER A 68 21.08 26.34 -2.11
CA SER A 68 22.37 25.64 -2.21
C SER A 68 22.19 24.16 -2.51
N ASN A 69 21.06 23.58 -2.11
CA ASN A 69 20.68 22.20 -2.38
C ASN A 69 19.14 22.12 -2.54
N TYR A 70 18.67 21.45 -3.59
CA TYR A 70 17.25 21.16 -3.78
C TYR A 70 17.05 19.82 -4.51
N THR A 71 15.87 19.23 -4.34
CA THR A 71 15.50 17.96 -4.96
C THR A 71 14.18 18.11 -5.68
N GLN A 72 14.16 17.76 -6.97
CA GLN A 72 12.96 17.63 -7.78
C GLN A 72 12.39 16.22 -7.67
N HIS A 73 11.07 16.12 -7.53
CA HIS A 73 10.36 14.86 -7.39
C HIS A 73 9.59 14.50 -8.66
N HIS A 74 9.74 13.27 -9.10
CA HIS A 74 8.98 12.68 -10.19
C HIS A 74 8.29 11.43 -9.65
N PHE A 75 6.97 11.43 -9.66
CA PHE A 75 6.17 10.34 -9.15
C PHE A 75 5.57 9.57 -10.31
N ARG A 76 5.71 8.26 -10.30
CA ARG A 76 4.88 7.37 -11.11
C ARG A 76 4.01 6.56 -10.17
N ILE A 77 2.70 6.77 -10.28
CA ILE A 77 1.70 6.18 -9.39
C ILE A 77 0.78 5.28 -10.20
N THR A 78 0.63 4.06 -9.73
CA THR A 78 -0.19 3.02 -10.35
C THR A 78 -0.84 2.19 -9.26
N CYS A 79 -2.16 2.20 -9.23
CA CYS A 79 -2.99 1.65 -8.18
C CYS A 79 -2.58 2.25 -6.81
N ASP A 80 -2.16 1.43 -5.84
CA ASP A 80 -1.61 1.87 -4.54
C ASP A 80 -0.08 2.02 -4.52
N SER A 81 0.59 1.65 -5.61
CA SER A 81 2.05 1.63 -5.68
C SER A 81 2.57 2.96 -6.19
N ILE A 82 3.68 3.39 -5.61
CA ILE A 82 4.37 4.62 -5.95
C ILE A 82 5.84 4.34 -6.23
N TYR A 83 6.32 4.94 -7.32
CA TYR A 83 7.71 4.96 -7.75
C TYR A 83 8.13 6.43 -7.77
N ILE A 84 9.28 6.72 -7.19
CA ILE A 84 9.74 8.09 -6.99
C ILE A 84 11.14 8.20 -7.54
N ASP A 85 11.34 9.17 -8.43
CA ASP A 85 12.65 9.55 -8.91
C ASP A 85 12.97 10.93 -8.34
N PHE A 86 14.12 11.02 -7.68
CA PHE A 86 14.63 12.25 -7.10
C PHE A 86 15.78 12.73 -7.97
N VAL A 87 15.73 13.99 -8.40
CA VAL A 87 16.87 14.65 -9.04
C VAL A 87 17.34 15.73 -8.09
N THR A 88 18.48 15.51 -7.47
CA THR A 88 19.05 16.43 -6.49
C THR A 88 20.15 17.25 -7.12
N HIS A 89 20.09 18.56 -6.91
CA HIS A 89 21.08 19.53 -7.33
C HIS A 89 21.69 20.17 -6.08
N SER A 90 23.01 20.06 -5.92
CA SER A 90 23.78 20.67 -4.84
C SER A 90 24.92 21.49 -5.40
N LYS A 91 25.08 22.70 -4.88
CA LYS A 91 26.27 23.56 -5.11
C LYS A 91 27.40 23.23 -4.12
N LEU A 92 27.07 22.50 -3.05
CA LEU A 92 27.99 22.11 -1.98
C LEU A 92 28.43 20.66 -2.20
N ASN A 93 29.73 20.42 -2.14
CA ASN A 93 30.29 19.07 -2.16
C ASN A 93 30.17 18.43 -0.77
N LEU A 94 29.03 17.78 -0.53
CA LEU A 94 28.70 17.11 0.74
C LEU A 94 29.05 15.62 0.75
N TYR A 95 29.48 15.07 -0.39
CA TYR A 95 29.78 13.66 -0.56
C TYR A 95 31.23 13.50 -1.01
N GLU A 96 31.76 12.27 -0.93
CA GLU A 96 33.04 11.96 -1.56
C GLU A 96 32.94 12.19 -3.08
N ASP A 97 34.06 12.52 -3.73
CA ASP A 97 34.08 12.94 -5.14
C ASP A 97 33.46 11.89 -6.09
N SER A 98 33.60 10.61 -5.76
CA SER A 98 32.99 9.48 -6.51
C SER A 98 31.45 9.51 -6.47
N CYS A 99 30.87 10.09 -5.44
CA CYS A 99 29.45 10.22 -5.21
C CYS A 99 28.92 11.64 -5.46
N TYR A 100 29.77 12.66 -5.61
CA TYR A 100 29.25 14.03 -5.79
C TYR A 100 28.63 14.26 -7.17
N ASN A 101 29.12 13.57 -8.20
CA ASN A 101 28.63 13.62 -9.58
C ASN A 101 28.39 15.06 -10.09
N ASN A 102 29.37 15.94 -9.89
CA ASN A 102 29.30 17.36 -10.25
C ASN A 102 28.09 18.10 -9.66
N GLY A 103 27.64 17.69 -8.47
CA GLY A 103 26.53 18.31 -7.76
C GLY A 103 25.15 17.92 -8.30
N ILE A 104 25.04 16.92 -9.18
CA ILE A 104 23.75 16.45 -9.69
C ILE A 104 23.69 14.94 -9.57
N TRP A 105 22.71 14.42 -8.85
CA TRP A 105 22.52 12.97 -8.77
C TRP A 105 21.06 12.55 -8.76
N LYS A 106 20.85 11.27 -9.08
CA LYS A 106 19.53 10.65 -9.12
C LYS A 106 19.41 9.59 -8.03
N GLU A 107 18.31 9.63 -7.30
CA GLU A 107 17.91 8.59 -6.36
C GLU A 107 16.53 8.07 -6.72
N TYR A 108 16.23 6.86 -6.27
CA TYR A 108 14.98 6.18 -6.59
C TYR A 108 14.37 5.64 -5.30
N ALA A 109 13.06 5.67 -5.18
CA ALA A 109 12.35 4.97 -4.13
C ALA A 109 11.12 4.26 -4.68
N LYS A 110 10.73 3.16 -4.03
CA LYS A 110 9.52 2.41 -4.34
C LYS A 110 8.76 2.10 -3.07
N GLY A 111 7.44 2.17 -3.13
CA GLY A 111 6.59 1.80 -2.01
C GLY A 111 5.12 1.91 -2.32
N VAL A 112 4.36 2.27 -1.30
CA VAL A 112 2.91 2.47 -1.37
C VAL A 112 2.54 3.84 -0.83
N TYR A 113 1.35 4.31 -1.23
CA TYR A 113 0.78 5.52 -0.68
C TYR A 113 -0.64 5.27 -0.18
N ALA A 114 -1.10 6.13 0.71
CA ALA A 114 -2.48 6.16 1.18
C ALA A 114 -2.94 7.62 1.27
N VAL A 115 -4.20 7.86 0.90
CA VAL A 115 -4.85 9.15 1.09
C VAL A 115 -5.92 8.99 2.16
N ARG A 116 -5.91 9.87 3.17
CA ARG A 116 -6.91 9.92 4.24
C ARG A 116 -7.36 11.37 4.38
N GLY A 117 -8.60 11.65 3.99
CA GLY A 117 -9.12 13.02 3.94
C GLY A 117 -8.34 13.86 2.94
N ASP A 118 -7.69 14.92 3.43
CA ASP A 118 -6.83 15.82 2.67
C ASP A 118 -5.33 15.47 2.80
N THR A 119 -4.99 14.38 3.49
CA THR A 119 -3.60 14.01 3.74
C THR A 119 -3.16 12.83 2.87
N LEU A 120 -2.08 13.02 2.13
CA LEU A 120 -1.34 12.00 1.40
C LEU A 120 -0.18 11.50 2.25
N SER A 121 -0.13 10.21 2.54
CA SER A 121 1.00 9.55 3.21
C SER A 121 1.71 8.62 2.24
N ILE A 122 3.03 8.78 2.12
CA ILE A 122 3.91 7.97 1.29
C ILE A 122 4.82 7.16 2.21
N GLY A 123 4.80 5.84 2.02
CA GLY A 123 5.74 4.91 2.66
C GLY A 123 6.51 4.17 1.59
N ALA A 124 7.77 4.56 1.37
CA ALA A 124 8.65 3.96 0.38
C ALA A 124 10.02 3.62 0.96
N THR A 125 10.83 2.90 0.20
CA THR A 125 12.21 2.56 0.54
C THR A 125 13.10 3.00 -0.61
N PHE A 126 14.28 3.55 -0.31
CA PHE A 126 15.27 3.88 -1.33
C PHE A 126 15.76 2.61 -2.05
N THR A 127 15.90 2.75 -3.36
CA THR A 127 16.18 1.67 -4.30
C THR A 127 17.29 2.08 -5.27
N TRP A 128 17.81 1.10 -5.98
CA TRP A 128 18.59 1.32 -7.19
C TRP A 128 17.69 1.80 -8.34
N ALA A 129 18.28 2.20 -9.47
CA ALA A 129 17.54 2.65 -10.66
C ALA A 129 16.57 1.60 -11.24
N ASN A 130 16.77 0.33 -10.93
CA ASN A 130 15.85 -0.76 -11.31
C ASN A 130 14.75 -1.03 -10.27
N TYR A 131 14.58 -0.14 -9.29
CA TYR A 131 13.64 -0.25 -8.17
C TYR A 131 13.82 -1.49 -7.28
N LYS A 132 15.00 -2.14 -7.31
CA LYS A 132 15.38 -3.14 -6.30
C LYS A 132 15.93 -2.44 -5.06
N GLN A 133 15.70 -3.04 -3.91
CA GLN A 133 16.11 -2.48 -2.61
C GLN A 133 17.60 -2.13 -2.59
N LYS A 134 17.91 -0.94 -2.06
CA LYS A 134 19.26 -0.43 -1.89
C LYS A 134 19.66 -0.53 -0.42
N ILE A 135 20.75 -1.24 -0.14
CA ILE A 135 21.28 -1.48 1.21
C ILE A 135 22.65 -0.82 1.46
N SER A 136 23.28 -0.27 0.40
CA SER A 136 24.60 0.36 0.46
C SER A 136 24.81 1.30 -0.75
N GLY A 137 25.95 1.99 -0.78
CA GLY A 137 26.34 2.91 -1.86
C GLY A 137 26.11 4.39 -1.54
N CYS A 138 26.33 5.25 -2.53
CA CYS A 138 26.19 6.71 -2.41
C CYS A 138 24.77 7.13 -2.03
N TYR A 139 24.60 8.28 -1.36
CA TYR A 139 23.32 8.93 -1.06
C TYR A 139 22.42 8.17 -0.07
N ARG A 140 21.11 8.48 -0.04
CA ARG A 140 20.18 7.98 0.96
C ARG A 140 19.88 6.49 0.77
N ILE A 141 19.70 5.81 1.90
CA ILE A 141 19.27 4.42 2.03
C ILE A 141 18.18 4.32 3.10
N GLY A 142 17.47 3.20 3.15
CA GLY A 142 16.41 3.00 4.14
C GLY A 142 15.05 3.57 3.69
N ARG A 143 14.23 3.99 4.65
CA ARG A 143 12.83 4.38 4.42
C ARG A 143 12.71 5.85 4.01
N TYR A 144 11.86 6.10 3.01
CA TYR A 144 11.34 7.41 2.65
C TYR A 144 9.88 7.49 3.12
N GLU A 145 9.68 8.21 4.22
CA GLU A 145 8.36 8.43 4.80
C GLU A 145 8.04 9.91 4.79
N LYS A 146 7.01 10.28 4.04
CA LYS A 146 6.56 11.67 3.93
C LYS A 146 5.06 11.74 3.93
N SER A 147 4.55 12.78 4.58
CA SER A 147 3.13 13.11 4.56
C SER A 147 2.95 14.53 4.04
N PHE A 148 1.96 14.70 3.19
CA PHE A 148 1.65 15.94 2.51
C PHE A 148 0.17 16.28 2.68
N LEU A 149 -0.14 17.54 2.87
CA LEU A 149 -1.47 18.10 2.75
C LEU A 149 -1.78 18.36 1.27
N ILE A 150 -2.90 17.86 0.79
CA ILE A 150 -3.40 18.07 -0.57
C ILE A 150 -4.14 19.41 -0.59
N LYS A 151 -3.44 20.49 -0.94
CA LYS A 151 -4.04 21.84 -1.00
C LYS A 151 -4.96 22.03 -2.17
N LYS A 152 -4.60 21.48 -3.33
CA LYS A 152 -5.38 21.56 -4.56
C LYS A 152 -5.18 20.30 -5.38
N LYS A 153 -6.27 19.78 -5.94
CA LYS A 153 -6.25 18.70 -6.93
C LYS A 153 -7.11 19.10 -8.11
N SER A 154 -6.60 18.87 -9.31
CA SER A 154 -7.30 19.08 -10.58
C SER A 154 -6.96 17.93 -11.53
N ALA A 155 -7.41 18.01 -12.79
CA ALA A 155 -7.17 16.96 -13.77
C ALA A 155 -5.69 16.80 -14.15
N ASP A 156 -4.93 17.89 -14.11
CA ASP A 156 -3.55 17.98 -14.60
C ASP A 156 -2.57 18.58 -13.59
N THR A 157 -3.06 19.19 -12.51
CA THR A 157 -2.21 19.78 -11.47
C THR A 157 -2.58 19.30 -10.06
N LEU A 158 -1.56 19.04 -9.25
CA LEU A 158 -1.67 18.64 -7.85
C LEU A 158 -0.72 19.53 -7.02
N LEU A 159 -1.29 20.25 -6.05
CA LEU A 159 -0.53 21.08 -5.12
C LEU A 159 -0.48 20.37 -3.77
N LEU A 160 0.73 19.99 -3.38
CA LEU A 160 1.03 19.33 -2.13
C LEU A 160 1.80 20.29 -1.22
N GLU A 161 1.53 20.22 0.08
CA GLU A 161 2.32 20.92 1.10
C GLU A 161 2.86 19.89 2.09
N SER A 162 4.17 19.85 2.26
CA SER A 162 4.82 18.92 3.19
C SER A 162 4.41 19.25 4.61
N LEU A 163 3.94 18.24 5.35
CA LEU A 163 3.61 18.39 6.76
C LEU A 163 4.85 18.51 7.65
N SER A 164 6.04 18.20 7.13
CA SER A 164 7.29 18.24 7.89
C SER A 164 7.99 19.60 7.89
N ASP A 165 7.89 20.34 6.79
CA ASP A 165 8.63 21.61 6.60
C ASP A 165 7.80 22.70 5.89
N GLN A 166 6.48 22.49 5.73
CA GLN A 166 5.51 23.41 5.13
C GLN A 166 5.86 23.88 3.71
N ARG A 167 6.80 23.20 3.04
CA ARG A 167 7.18 23.51 1.66
C ARG A 167 6.11 23.01 0.71
N GLN A 168 5.80 23.83 -0.29
CA GLN A 168 4.85 23.49 -1.34
C GLN A 168 5.56 22.85 -2.52
N MET A 169 4.90 21.85 -3.09
CA MET A 169 5.33 21.11 -4.27
C MET A 169 4.17 21.11 -5.25
N THR A 170 4.40 21.71 -6.42
CA THR A 170 3.42 21.71 -7.51
C THR A 170 3.80 20.63 -8.49
N LEU A 171 2.87 19.70 -8.71
CA LEU A 171 3.04 18.57 -9.60
C LEU A 171 2.13 18.74 -10.81
N SER A 172 2.69 18.48 -11.99
CA SER A 172 1.97 18.48 -13.25
C SER A 172 1.88 17.05 -13.78
N LEU A 173 0.68 16.63 -14.17
CA LEU A 173 0.43 15.34 -14.80
C LEU A 173 1.06 15.33 -16.20
N LYS A 174 1.94 14.36 -16.44
CA LYS A 174 2.58 14.14 -17.75
C LYS A 174 1.92 13.00 -18.51
N GLU A 175 1.47 11.98 -17.78
CA GLU A 175 0.83 10.82 -18.38
C GLU A 175 -0.24 10.27 -17.43
N LYS A 176 -1.44 10.02 -17.93
CA LYS A 176 -2.51 9.39 -17.15
C LYS A 176 -2.37 7.87 -17.21
N ILE A 177 -2.35 7.24 -16.04
CA ILE A 177 -2.30 5.77 -15.93
C ILE A 177 -3.67 5.28 -15.45
N THR A 178 -4.14 4.16 -15.99
CA THR A 178 -5.34 3.49 -15.47
C THR A 178 -4.90 2.31 -14.60
N CYS A 179 -5.38 2.27 -13.36
CA CYS A 179 -5.09 1.15 -12.46
C CYS A 179 -5.75 -0.13 -12.96
N VAL A 180 -4.93 -1.14 -13.22
CA VAL A 180 -5.36 -2.53 -13.42
C VAL A 180 -4.82 -3.32 -12.24
N GLN A 181 -5.69 -3.61 -11.27
CA GLN A 181 -5.31 -4.30 -10.04
C GLN A 181 -4.70 -5.67 -10.37
N LYS A 182 -3.56 -5.96 -9.76
CA LYS A 182 -2.87 -7.26 -9.90
C LYS A 182 -2.88 -8.01 -8.57
N PRO A 183 -2.89 -9.35 -8.60
CA PRO A 183 -2.56 -10.14 -7.40
C PRO A 183 -1.12 -9.85 -6.97
N LEU A 184 -0.91 -9.76 -5.65
CA LEU A 184 0.38 -9.53 -4.99
C LEU A 184 1.20 -10.82 -4.85
#